data_AF-A0A8H4K738-F1
#
_entry.id   AF-A0A8H4K738-F1
#
_cell.length_a   1.000
_cell.length_b   1.000
_cell.length_c   1.000
_cell.angle_alpha   90.00
_cell.angle_beta   90.00
_cell.angle_gamma   90.00
#
_symmetry.space_group_name_H-M   'P 1'
#
loop_
_entity.id
_entity.type
_entity.pdbx_description
1 polymer ?
#
loop_
_entity_poly.entity_id
_entity_poly.type
_entity_poly.pdbx_seq_one_letter_code
_entity_poly.pdbx_strand_id
1 'polypeptide(L)'
;MLCYSLPTSLRTHQGIKYLNATIADVCANQAIAVPSRLYFTPRPEKTLNGLRVGIKDNIDIAGANTFDSSLAYGEFRSIKCQHAPTIQRLLDLGAVIASMTGMSQFTYAEDPTGDFVDFHAP
;
A
#
# COMPACT_ATOMS: atom_id res chain seq x y z
N MET A 1 -10.79 19.00 -7.74
CA MET A 1 -9.31 19.09 -7.68
C MET A 1 -8.79 17.66 -7.71
N LEU A 2 -8.40 17.14 -8.88
CA LEU A 2 -7.87 15.78 -8.97
C LEU A 2 -6.53 15.76 -8.24
N CYS A 3 -6.32 14.87 -7.26
CA CYS A 3 -5.06 14.79 -6.49
C CYS A 3 -3.81 14.52 -7.39
N TYR A 4 -4.00 14.32 -8.69
CA TYR A 4 -2.97 14.00 -9.69
C TYR A 4 -2.18 15.19 -10.26
N SER A 5 -2.47 16.44 -9.90
CA SER A 5 -1.79 17.61 -10.47
C SER A 5 -0.61 18.10 -9.62
N LEU A 6 0.53 17.41 -9.66
CA LEU A 6 1.81 17.95 -9.16
C LEU A 6 2.90 17.89 -10.24
N PRO A 7 3.75 18.94 -10.38
CA PRO A 7 4.76 19.06 -11.42
C PRO A 7 5.85 17.99 -11.31
N THR A 8 6.26 17.49 -12.48
CA THR A 8 7.04 16.27 -12.72
C THR A 8 8.47 16.22 -12.13
N SER A 9 8.96 17.28 -11.47
CA SER A 9 10.38 17.43 -11.12
C SER A 9 10.79 17.03 -9.70
N LEU A 10 9.87 16.52 -8.85
CA LEU A 10 10.19 16.06 -7.48
C LEU A 10 9.51 14.73 -7.11
N ARG A 11 9.51 13.74 -8.02
CA ARG A 11 8.97 12.40 -7.72
C ARG A 11 9.98 11.54 -6.95
N THR A 12 10.17 11.80 -5.66
CA THR A 12 10.70 10.80 -4.71
C THR A 12 9.60 9.97 -4.04
N HIS A 13 8.33 10.35 -4.18
CA HIS A 13 7.22 9.44 -3.97
C HIS A 13 6.94 8.69 -5.27
N GLN A 14 7.57 7.52 -5.41
CA GLN A 14 7.07 6.50 -6.33
C GLN A 14 5.62 6.24 -5.96
N GLY A 15 4.69 6.63 -6.84
CA GLY A 15 3.30 6.21 -6.71
C GLY A 15 3.27 4.69 -6.55
N ILE A 16 2.54 4.21 -5.55
CA ILE A 16 2.36 2.77 -5.32
C ILE A 16 1.58 2.26 -6.54
N LYS A 17 2.30 1.66 -7.48
CA LYS A 17 1.73 0.98 -8.63
C LYS A 17 1.55 -0.49 -8.26
N TYR A 18 0.37 -1.02 -8.54
CA TYR A 18 0.20 -2.46 -8.65
C TYR A 18 1.10 -2.95 -9.79
N LEU A 19 2.12 -3.72 -9.46
CA LEU A 19 3.05 -4.31 -10.43
C LEU A 19 2.82 -5.81 -10.46
N ASN A 20 2.54 -6.32 -11.66
CA ASN A 20 2.30 -7.74 -11.88
C ASN A 20 3.59 -8.54 -11.81
N ALA A 21 3.93 -9.03 -10.63
CA ALA A 21 5.04 -9.95 -10.41
C ALA A 21 4.50 -11.35 -10.08
N THR A 22 4.18 -12.13 -11.11
CA THR A 22 3.76 -13.53 -10.95
C THR A 22 4.94 -14.40 -10.52
N ILE A 23 4.82 -15.06 -9.36
CA ILE A 23 5.60 -16.24 -8.98
C ILE A 23 4.70 -17.46 -9.13
N ALA A 24 5.14 -18.46 -9.88
CA ALA A 24 4.29 -19.57 -10.32
C ALA A 24 3.89 -20.56 -9.20
N ASP A 25 4.61 -20.57 -8.08
CA ASP A 25 4.54 -21.66 -7.09
C ASP A 25 4.00 -21.26 -5.72
N VAL A 26 3.51 -20.03 -5.55
CA VAL A 26 2.82 -19.61 -4.33
C VAL A 26 1.62 -18.77 -4.75
N CYS A 27 0.48 -19.06 -4.15
CA CYS A 27 -0.76 -18.30 -4.20
C CYS A 27 -0.55 -16.81 -4.55
N ALA A 28 -1.38 -16.29 -5.46
CA ALA A 28 -1.20 -15.13 -6.36
C ALA A 28 -0.76 -13.78 -5.75
N ASN A 29 0.28 -13.78 -4.92
CA ASN A 29 0.80 -12.60 -4.25
C ASN A 29 2.04 -12.12 -5.01
N GLN A 30 1.92 -10.90 -5.55
CA GLN A 30 2.93 -10.30 -6.39
C GLN A 30 4.17 -9.92 -5.58
N ALA A 31 5.33 -10.51 -5.90
CA ALA A 31 6.60 -10.22 -5.23
C ALA A 31 7.39 -9.14 -6.01
N ILE A 32 7.47 -7.91 -5.48
CA ILE A 32 8.21 -6.81 -6.11
C ILE A 32 9.59 -6.69 -5.48
N ALA A 33 10.65 -6.79 -6.29
CA ALA A 33 12.01 -6.53 -5.83
C ALA A 33 12.17 -5.04 -5.47
N VAL A 34 12.66 -4.76 -4.25
CA VAL A 34 12.82 -3.39 -3.75
C VAL A 34 14.31 -3.11 -3.48
N PRO A 35 14.88 -1.98 -3.92
CA PRO A 35 16.32 -1.70 -3.82
C PRO A 35 16.88 -1.82 -2.39
N SER A 36 18.19 -2.03 -2.29
CA SER A 36 18.92 -2.10 -1.01
C SER A 36 18.79 -0.80 -0.23
N ARG A 37 19.14 -0.81 1.07
CA ARG A 37 18.85 0.28 2.02
C ARG A 37 20.05 0.77 2.82
N LEU A 38 21.26 0.46 2.35
CA LEU A 38 22.53 0.87 2.96
C LEU A 38 22.70 2.41 3.09
N TYR A 39 21.83 3.21 2.46
CA TYR A 39 21.84 4.67 2.52
C TYR A 39 20.96 5.28 3.63
N PHE A 40 20.19 4.48 4.38
CA PHE A 40 19.41 5.01 5.51
C PHE A 40 20.19 4.85 6.82
N THR A 41 20.50 5.98 7.46
CA THR A 41 21.11 5.99 8.80
C THR A 41 20.02 6.23 9.85
N PRO A 42 19.84 5.36 10.86
CA PRO A 42 18.93 5.59 11.96
C PRO A 42 19.25 6.90 12.70
N ARG A 43 18.23 7.67 13.06
CA ARG A 43 18.37 8.91 13.84
C ARG A 43 17.32 8.95 14.94
N PRO A 44 17.56 9.61 16.08
CA PRO A 44 16.57 9.73 17.16
C PRO A 44 15.23 10.32 16.69
N GLU A 45 15.25 11.27 15.75
CA GLU A 45 14.04 11.92 15.22
C GLU A 45 13.32 11.05 14.17
N LYS A 46 14.02 10.07 13.59
CA LYS A 46 13.51 9.16 12.56
C LYS A 46 13.88 7.73 12.92
N THR A 47 13.21 7.21 13.94
CA THR A 47 13.49 5.88 14.51
C THR A 47 13.20 4.74 13.54
N LEU A 48 12.31 4.95 12.57
CA LEU A 48 11.95 3.98 11.54
C LEU A 48 12.63 4.26 10.20
N ASN A 49 13.72 5.06 10.18
CA ASN A 49 14.35 5.50 8.95
C ASN A 49 14.79 4.30 8.10
N GLY A 50 14.17 4.17 6.92
CA GLY A 50 14.48 3.08 6.02
C GLY A 50 13.77 1.75 6.35
N LEU A 51 12.88 1.68 7.33
CA LEU A 51 12.04 0.51 7.53
C LEU A 51 10.98 0.39 6.42
N ARG A 52 10.79 -0.81 5.86
CA ARG A 52 9.72 -1.07 4.88
C ARG A 52 8.47 -1.58 5.58
N VAL A 53 7.33 -0.99 5.24
CA VAL A 53 6.04 -1.39 5.81
C VAL A 53 5.06 -1.67 4.68
N GLY A 54 4.41 -2.83 4.75
CA GLY A 54 3.21 -3.13 3.97
C GLY A 54 1.99 -2.64 4.73
N ILE A 55 1.08 -1.96 4.04
CA ILE A 55 -0.09 -1.34 4.66
C ILE A 55 -1.34 -2.12 4.27
N LYS A 56 -2.19 -2.44 5.24
CA LYS A 56 -3.47 -3.10 4.95
C LYS A 56 -4.31 -2.22 4.02
N ASP A 57 -4.94 -2.84 3.01
CA ASP A 57 -5.68 -2.13 1.95
C ASP A 57 -6.94 -1.37 2.43
N ASN A 58 -7.30 -1.46 3.70
CA ASN A 58 -8.35 -0.64 4.30
C ASN A 58 -7.85 0.69 4.92
N ILE A 59 -6.57 1.04 4.74
CA ILE A 59 -5.97 2.25 5.31
C ILE A 59 -5.66 3.26 4.20
N ASP A 60 -6.13 4.49 4.38
CA ASP A 60 -5.96 5.56 3.39
C ASP A 60 -4.50 6.00 3.22
N ILE A 61 -4.03 5.95 1.98
CA ILE A 61 -2.75 6.52 1.55
C ILE A 61 -3.05 7.58 0.49
N ALA A 62 -2.52 8.80 0.65
CA ALA A 62 -2.72 9.88 -0.30
C ALA A 62 -2.25 9.45 -1.70
N GLY A 63 -3.11 9.63 -2.70
CA GLY A 63 -2.83 9.30 -4.09
C GLY A 63 -2.94 7.81 -4.46
N ALA A 64 -3.23 6.92 -3.51
CA ALA A 64 -3.54 5.52 -3.77
C ALA A 64 -5.04 5.26 -3.64
N ASN A 65 -5.54 4.25 -4.37
CA ASN A 65 -6.90 3.78 -4.19
C ASN A 65 -6.96 2.77 -3.04
N THR A 66 -8.07 2.75 -2.33
CA THR A 66 -8.31 1.88 -1.16
C THR A 66 -9.50 0.99 -1.52
N PHE A 67 -9.27 -0.30 -1.66
CA PHE A 67 -10.30 -1.23 -2.15
C PHE A 67 -11.05 -1.92 -1.02
N ASP A 68 -10.47 -2.02 0.18
CA ASP A 68 -11.03 -2.82 1.28
C ASP A 68 -11.33 -4.26 0.85
N SER A 69 -10.45 -4.79 -0.03
CA SER A 69 -10.62 -6.06 -0.73
C SER A 69 -11.92 -6.19 -1.55
N SER A 70 -12.41 -5.10 -2.15
CA SER A 70 -13.50 -5.10 -3.13
C SER A 70 -13.23 -4.17 -4.32
N LEU A 71 -13.30 -4.71 -5.54
CA LEU A 71 -13.10 -3.93 -6.77
C LEU A 71 -14.21 -2.89 -6.94
N ALA A 72 -15.47 -3.29 -6.71
CA ALA A 72 -16.61 -2.38 -6.77
C ALA A 72 -16.50 -1.22 -5.76
N TYR A 73 -16.02 -1.51 -4.54
CA TYR A 73 -15.78 -0.47 -3.54
C TYR A 73 -14.67 0.49 -4.00
N GLY A 74 -13.56 -0.05 -4.51
CA GLY A 74 -12.48 0.77 -5.05
C GLY A 74 -12.88 1.63 -6.25
N GLU A 75 -13.74 1.14 -7.14
CA GLU A 75 -14.25 1.93 -8.28
C GLU A 75 -15.16 3.07 -7.84
N PHE A 76 -16.02 2.83 -6.85
CA PHE A 76 -16.90 3.84 -6.28
C PHE A 76 -16.13 4.90 -5.49
N ARG A 77 -15.02 4.51 -4.85
CA ARG A 77 -14.28 5.37 -3.93
C ARG A 77 -13.41 6.37 -4.69
N SER A 78 -13.42 7.61 -4.22
CA SER A 78 -12.45 8.61 -4.66
C SER A 78 -11.10 8.43 -3.96
N ILE A 79 -10.03 8.58 -4.73
CA ILE A 79 -8.66 8.63 -4.23
C ILE A 79 -8.50 9.80 -3.27
N LYS A 80 -7.95 9.53 -2.09
CA LYS A 80 -7.76 10.54 -1.04
C LYS A 80 -6.53 11.39 -1.34
N CYS A 81 -6.61 12.69 -1.03
CA CYS A 81 -5.45 13.58 -1.11
C CYS A 81 -4.66 13.62 0.22
N GLN A 82 -5.13 12.97 1.28
CA GLN A 82 -4.50 12.97 2.60
C GLN A 82 -4.26 11.53 3.08
N HIS A 83 -3.15 11.33 3.78
CA HIS A 83 -2.84 10.07 4.45
C HIS A 83 -3.73 9.89 5.69
N ALA A 84 -4.02 8.64 6.04
CA ALA A 84 -4.55 8.34 7.36
C ALA A 84 -3.55 8.80 8.46
N PRO A 85 -4.01 9.19 9.67
CA PRO A 85 -3.14 9.70 10.72
C PRO A 85 -1.98 8.76 11.09
N THR A 86 -2.24 7.44 11.09
CA THR A 86 -1.21 6.43 11.36
C THR A 86 -0.15 6.38 10.27
N ILE A 87 -0.55 6.54 9.01
CA ILE A 87 0.37 6.56 7.87
C ILE A 87 1.25 7.80 7.92
N GLN A 88 0.69 8.96 8.24
CA GLN A 88 1.47 10.18 8.39
C GLN A 88 2.56 10.01 9.48
N ARG A 89 2.20 9.45 10.65
CA ARG A 89 3.17 9.17 11.72
C ARG A 89 4.29 8.23 11.30
N LEU A 90 3.98 7.18 10.54
CA LEU A 90 5.00 6.27 10.02
C LEU A 90 5.98 6.98 9.09
N LEU A 91 5.47 7.83 8.18
CA LEU A 91 6.29 8.63 7.28
C LEU A 91 7.15 9.65 8.04
N ASP A 92 6.59 10.31 9.05
CA ASP A 92 7.31 11.27 9.90
C ASP A 92 8.49 10.62 10.62
N LEU A 93 8.32 9.37 11.08
CA LEU A 93 9.38 8.55 11.70
C LEU A 93 10.39 7.98 10.69
N GLY A 94 10.22 8.22 9.39
CA GLY A 94 11.14 7.78 8.33
C GLY A 94 10.85 6.40 7.73
N ALA A 95 9.71 5.80 8.04
CA ALA A 95 9.29 4.56 7.41
C ALA A 95 9.00 4.79 5.91
N VAL A 96 9.16 3.73 5.13
CA VAL A 96 8.86 3.73 3.70
C VAL A 96 7.78 2.70 3.42
N ILE A 97 6.67 3.18 2.87
CA ILE A 97 5.57 2.33 2.44
C ILE A 97 5.99 1.64 1.15
N ALA A 98 6.00 0.30 1.15
CA ALA A 98 6.45 -0.48 0.01
C ALA A 98 5.28 -1.06 -0.81
N SER A 99 4.21 -1.45 -0.14
CA SER A 99 3.06 -2.10 -0.76
C SER A 99 1.80 -1.92 0.08
N MET A 100 0.65 -2.24 -0.54
CA MET A 100 -0.58 -2.54 0.17
C MET A 100 -0.77 -4.05 0.23
N THR A 101 -1.33 -4.56 1.32
CA THR A 101 -1.53 -5.99 1.55
C THR A 101 -3.00 -6.34 1.43
N GLY A 102 -3.28 -7.48 0.78
CA GLY A 102 -4.60 -8.08 0.76
C GLY A 102 -5.10 -8.41 2.17
N MET A 103 -6.42 -8.52 2.28
CA MET A 103 -7.12 -8.78 3.53
C MET A 103 -8.49 -9.41 3.25
N SER A 104 -9.19 -9.79 4.32
CA SER A 104 -10.59 -10.13 4.24
C SER A 104 -11.45 -8.99 3.78
N GLN A 105 -12.51 -9.27 3.01
CA GLN A 105 -13.37 -8.22 2.50
C GLN A 105 -14.00 -7.43 3.66
N PHE A 106 -13.83 -6.11 3.68
CA PHE A 106 -14.30 -5.22 4.75
C PHE A 106 -13.85 -5.62 6.17
N THR A 107 -12.74 -6.34 6.32
CA THR A 107 -12.27 -6.92 7.60
C THR A 107 -13.28 -7.90 8.23
N TYR A 108 -14.14 -8.52 7.42
CA TYR A 108 -15.08 -9.52 7.90
C TYR A 108 -14.40 -10.88 8.11
N ALA A 109 -15.05 -11.78 8.83
CA ALA A 109 -14.61 -13.17 8.97
C ALA A 109 -15.22 -13.99 7.82
N GLU A 110 -14.38 -14.69 7.07
CA GLU A 110 -14.80 -15.30 5.81
C GLU A 110 -14.19 -16.70 5.64
N ASP A 111 -14.83 -17.54 4.84
CA ASP A 111 -14.36 -18.89 4.52
C ASP A 111 -13.37 -18.86 3.33
N PRO A 112 -12.13 -19.36 3.49
CA PRO A 112 -11.19 -19.58 2.39
C PRO A 112 -11.86 -20.20 1.17
N THR A 113 -11.84 -19.48 0.04
CA THR A 113 -12.42 -19.87 -1.26
C THR A 113 -13.94 -19.89 -1.37
N GLY A 114 -14.68 -19.72 -0.27
CA GLY A 114 -16.15 -19.67 -0.27
C GLY A 114 -16.72 -18.26 -0.48
N ASP A 115 -16.10 -17.26 0.13
CA ASP A 115 -16.68 -15.90 0.22
C ASP A 115 -15.97 -14.85 -0.68
N PHE A 116 -14.71 -15.11 -1.06
CA PHE A 116 -13.90 -14.18 -1.83
C PHE A 116 -14.26 -14.17 -3.32
N VAL A 117 -14.78 -13.05 -3.81
CA VAL A 117 -15.09 -12.88 -5.24
C VAL A 117 -13.95 -12.18 -6.00
N ASP A 118 -13.41 -11.11 -5.44
CA ASP A 118 -12.47 -10.23 -6.15
C ASP A 118 -11.01 -10.57 -5.87
N PHE A 119 -10.66 -10.79 -4.60
CA PHE A 119 -9.28 -11.06 -4.16
C PHE A 119 -9.25 -12.38 -3.39
N HIS A 120 -8.63 -13.41 -3.97
CA HIS A 120 -8.48 -14.70 -3.31
C HIS A 120 -7.45 -14.66 -2.19
N ALA A 121 -7.70 -15.44 -1.14
CA ALA A 121 -6.72 -15.71 -0.09
C ALA A 121 -5.45 -16.34 -0.67
N PRO A 122 -4.27 -16.07 -0.06
CA PRO A 122 -3.01 -16.65 -0.48
C PRO A 122 -2.79 -18.08 0.05
#